data_AF-A0A429HNU7-F1
#
_entry.id   AF-A0A429HNU7-F1
#
_cell.length_a   1.000
_cell.length_b   1.000
_cell.length_c   1.000
_cell.angle_alpha   90.00
_cell.angle_beta   90.00
_cell.angle_gamma   90.00
#
_symmetry.space_group_name_H-M   'P 1'
#
loop_
_entity.id
_entity.type
_entity.pdbx_description
1 polymer ?
#
loop_
_entity_poly.entity_id
_entity_poly.type
_entity_poly.pdbx_seq_one_letter_code
_entity_poly.pdbx_strand_id
1 'polypeptide(L)'
;ALPVPDVAAQSRKFFDQLGDYAVSQGAKGLAWVRVAEDGSLTGPIAKFLTEENVAELTKRLSLAAGHAVFFGAGEFDEVSKIMGAVRVEAAKRAGHFEEGVFRFCWIVDFPMYEKDEETGKIDFSHNPFSMPQGGLEALETQDPLDILGWQYDIVCNGVELSSGAIRNHEPDIMLKAFEIAGYDRETVEEQFAGMLRAFRFGAPPHGGIAPG
;
A
#
# COMPACT_ATOMS: atom_id res chain seq x y z
N ALA A 1 -8.98 -10.27 4.91
CA ALA A 1 -10.44 -10.29 5.19
C ALA A 1 -10.87 -8.91 5.64
N LEU A 2 -12.02 -8.44 5.18
CA LEU A 2 -12.52 -7.08 5.41
C LEU A 2 -13.87 -7.16 6.16
N PRO A 3 -13.89 -6.88 7.48
CA PRO A 3 -15.15 -6.73 8.20
C PRO A 3 -15.80 -5.39 7.85
N VAL A 4 -17.11 -5.40 7.62
CA VAL A 4 -17.94 -4.23 7.37
C VAL A 4 -19.09 -4.25 8.39
N PRO A 5 -19.14 -3.32 9.35
CA PRO A 5 -20.21 -3.25 10.35
C PRO A 5 -21.52 -2.72 9.75
N ASP A 6 -22.59 -2.71 10.54
CA ASP A 6 -23.86 -2.01 10.26
C ASP A 6 -24.56 -2.36 8.94
N VAL A 7 -24.36 -3.59 8.46
CA VAL A 7 -24.95 -4.10 7.20
C VAL A 7 -26.04 -5.14 7.42
N ALA A 8 -26.58 -5.28 8.64
CA ALA A 8 -27.65 -6.23 8.96
C ALA A 8 -28.88 -6.08 8.05
N ALA A 9 -29.27 -4.84 7.76
CA ALA A 9 -30.42 -4.50 6.93
C ALA A 9 -30.13 -4.57 5.42
N GLN A 10 -28.88 -4.77 5.02
CA GLN A 10 -28.51 -4.80 3.61
C GLN A 10 -29.03 -6.06 2.93
N SER A 11 -29.71 -5.86 1.80
CA SER A 11 -30.23 -6.97 1.00
C SER A 11 -29.10 -7.73 0.28
N ARG A 12 -29.41 -8.91 -0.26
CA ARG A 12 -28.47 -9.69 -1.08
C ARG A 12 -27.83 -8.87 -2.22
N LYS A 13 -28.58 -7.92 -2.78
CA LYS A 13 -28.11 -7.01 -3.84
C LYS A 13 -26.88 -6.21 -3.44
N PHE A 14 -26.75 -5.78 -2.19
CA PHE A 14 -25.57 -5.05 -1.70
C PHE A 14 -24.30 -5.89 -1.88
N PHE A 15 -24.36 -7.16 -1.49
CA PHE A 15 -23.24 -8.09 -1.58
C PHE A 15 -22.90 -8.45 -3.02
N ASP A 16 -23.91 -8.70 -3.85
CA ASP A 16 -23.71 -9.03 -5.26
C ASP A 16 -23.05 -7.85 -6.00
N GLN A 17 -23.49 -6.61 -5.75
CA GLN A 17 -22.88 -5.43 -6.36
C GLN A 17 -21.44 -5.17 -5.89
N LEU A 18 -21.11 -5.50 -4.64
CA LEU A 18 -19.70 -5.46 -4.18
C LEU A 18 -18.87 -6.55 -4.86
N GLY A 19 -19.45 -7.71 -5.12
CA GLY A 19 -18.85 -8.75 -5.94
C GLY A 19 -18.55 -8.26 -7.36
N ASP A 20 -19.54 -7.67 -8.03
CA ASP A 20 -19.38 -7.08 -9.37
C ASP A 20 -18.29 -5.99 -9.39
N TYR A 21 -18.27 -5.14 -8.36
CA TYR A 21 -17.25 -4.11 -8.21
C TYR A 21 -15.86 -4.72 -8.05
N ALA A 22 -15.69 -5.72 -7.17
CA ALA A 22 -14.40 -6.41 -7.02
C ALA A 22 -13.93 -7.04 -8.32
N VAL A 23 -14.84 -7.64 -9.10
CA VAL A 23 -14.53 -8.17 -10.44
C VAL A 23 -14.09 -7.07 -11.40
N SER A 24 -14.72 -5.90 -11.36
CA SER A 24 -14.28 -4.73 -12.15
C SER A 24 -12.89 -4.22 -11.77
N GLN A 25 -12.43 -4.50 -10.54
CA GLN A 25 -11.07 -4.20 -10.07
C GLN A 25 -10.05 -5.30 -10.40
N GLY A 26 -10.47 -6.41 -11.04
CA GLY A 26 -9.60 -7.51 -11.42
C GLY A 26 -9.77 -8.78 -10.57
N ALA A 27 -10.63 -8.80 -9.56
CA ALA A 27 -10.87 -10.02 -8.81
C ALA A 27 -11.55 -11.10 -9.67
N LYS A 28 -11.22 -12.37 -9.40
CA LYS A 28 -11.98 -13.52 -9.93
C LYS A 28 -13.36 -13.67 -9.27
N GLY A 29 -13.57 -13.00 -8.14
CA GLY A 29 -14.81 -12.98 -7.37
C GLY A 29 -14.58 -12.43 -5.97
N LEU A 30 -15.66 -12.25 -5.21
CA LEU A 30 -15.60 -11.77 -3.84
C LEU A 30 -16.40 -12.70 -2.93
N ALA A 31 -15.69 -13.50 -2.14
CA ALA A 31 -16.32 -14.36 -1.15
C ALA A 31 -16.77 -13.54 0.06
N TRP A 32 -17.90 -13.90 0.67
CA TRP A 32 -18.42 -13.19 1.83
C TRP A 32 -19.23 -14.06 2.78
N VAL A 33 -19.28 -13.65 4.04
CA VAL A 33 -20.21 -14.12 5.06
C VAL A 33 -20.85 -12.93 5.78
N ARG A 34 -22.00 -13.15 6.41
CA ARG A 34 -22.65 -12.19 7.31
C ARG A 34 -22.90 -12.84 8.67
N VAL A 35 -22.81 -12.04 9.71
CA VAL A 35 -23.08 -12.45 11.09
C VAL A 35 -24.55 -12.19 11.38
N ALA A 36 -25.32 -13.27 11.60
CA ALA A 36 -26.72 -13.20 11.99
C ALA A 36 -26.88 -12.72 13.45
N GLU A 37 -28.12 -12.44 13.86
CA GLU A 37 -28.43 -11.97 15.23
C GLU A 37 -28.01 -12.96 16.31
N ASP A 38 -28.05 -14.26 16.02
CA ASP A 38 -27.61 -15.33 16.91
C ASP A 38 -26.08 -15.55 16.91
N GLY A 39 -25.34 -14.73 16.16
CA GLY A 39 -23.88 -14.83 16.00
C GLY A 39 -23.44 -15.86 14.96
N SER A 40 -24.36 -16.60 14.33
CA SER A 40 -24.01 -17.58 13.29
C SER A 40 -23.56 -16.89 12.00
N LEU A 41 -22.60 -17.50 11.30
CA LEU A 41 -22.18 -17.04 9.98
C LEU A 41 -23.09 -17.64 8.91
N THR A 42 -23.63 -16.78 8.05
CA THR A 42 -24.42 -17.18 6.87
C THR A 42 -23.82 -16.57 5.60
N GLY A 43 -24.07 -17.16 4.44
CA GLY A 43 -23.56 -16.65 3.16
C GLY A 43 -22.96 -17.76 2.28
N PRO A 44 -22.50 -17.42 1.07
CA PRO A 44 -22.06 -18.38 0.06
C PRO A 44 -20.94 -19.32 0.54
N ILE A 45 -20.04 -18.83 1.39
CA ILE A 45 -18.91 -19.62 1.88
C ILE A 45 -19.06 -20.16 3.30
N ALA A 46 -20.15 -19.82 4.01
CA ALA A 46 -20.32 -20.17 5.42
C ALA A 46 -20.27 -21.70 5.66
N LYS A 47 -20.83 -22.48 4.74
CA LYS A 47 -20.81 -23.96 4.80
C LYS A 47 -19.42 -24.60 4.69
N PHE A 48 -18.41 -23.84 4.25
CA PHE A 48 -17.03 -24.31 4.13
C PHE A 48 -16.17 -23.92 5.33
N LEU A 49 -16.71 -23.14 6.27
CA LEU A 49 -16.01 -22.76 7.50
C LEU A 49 -16.29 -23.78 8.59
N THR A 50 -15.25 -24.28 9.23
CA THR A 50 -15.34 -25.11 10.44
C THR A 50 -15.66 -24.25 11.65
N GLU A 51 -16.16 -24.85 12.73
CA GLU A 51 -16.41 -24.13 13.99
C GLU A 51 -15.16 -23.41 14.52
N GLU A 52 -13.99 -24.04 14.38
CA GLU A 52 -12.70 -23.44 14.72
C GLU A 52 -12.40 -22.19 13.87
N ASN A 53 -12.61 -22.26 12.56
CA ASN A 53 -12.44 -21.10 11.67
C ASN A 53 -13.39 -19.96 12.06
N VAL A 54 -14.64 -20.26 12.40
CA VAL A 54 -15.63 -19.26 12.81
C VAL A 54 -15.22 -18.60 14.12
N ALA A 55 -14.77 -19.38 15.10
CA ALA A 55 -14.31 -18.87 16.39
C ALA A 55 -13.11 -17.93 16.23
N GLU A 56 -12.11 -18.33 15.44
CA GLU A 56 -10.91 -17.53 15.21
C GLU A 56 -11.20 -16.27 14.39
N LEU A 57 -12.03 -16.36 13.34
CA LEU A 57 -12.47 -15.19 12.56
C LEU A 57 -13.22 -14.18 13.44
N THR A 58 -14.15 -14.66 14.26
CA THR A 58 -14.92 -13.83 15.18
C THR A 58 -14.01 -13.10 16.16
N LYS A 59 -13.04 -13.82 16.73
CA LYS A 59 -12.07 -13.26 17.68
C LYS A 59 -11.15 -12.22 17.01
N ARG A 60 -10.53 -12.54 15.87
CA ARG A 60 -9.56 -11.64 15.21
C ARG A 60 -10.20 -10.37 14.68
N LEU A 61 -11.41 -10.47 14.13
CA LEU A 61 -12.09 -9.35 13.50
C LEU A 61 -13.10 -8.67 14.43
N SER A 62 -13.19 -9.11 15.69
CA SER A 62 -14.16 -8.62 16.69
C SER A 62 -15.60 -8.59 16.13
N LEU A 63 -16.00 -9.69 15.48
CA LEU A 63 -17.27 -9.75 14.76
C LEU A 63 -18.46 -9.72 15.73
N ALA A 64 -19.48 -8.95 15.38
CA ALA A 64 -20.76 -8.93 16.07
C ALA A 64 -21.92 -9.08 15.09
N ALA A 65 -23.12 -9.35 15.59
CA ALA A 65 -24.34 -9.36 14.78
C ALA A 65 -24.43 -8.10 13.90
N GLY A 66 -24.84 -8.28 12.64
CA GLY A 66 -24.93 -7.19 11.68
C GLY A 66 -23.64 -6.84 10.93
N HIS A 67 -22.53 -7.53 11.21
CA HIS A 67 -21.32 -7.44 10.40
C HIS A 67 -21.42 -8.32 9.15
N ALA A 68 -20.70 -7.92 8.10
CA ALA A 68 -20.29 -8.80 7.01
C ALA A 68 -18.77 -8.91 6.97
N VAL A 69 -18.26 -10.00 6.42
CA VAL A 69 -16.82 -10.16 6.14
C VAL A 69 -16.64 -10.53 4.68
N PHE A 70 -15.88 -9.72 3.95
CA PHE A 70 -15.48 -9.98 2.57
C PHE A 70 -14.06 -10.54 2.52
N PHE A 71 -13.79 -11.44 1.59
CA PHE A 71 -12.52 -12.15 1.48
C PHE A 71 -11.96 -12.02 0.06
N GLY A 72 -10.74 -11.51 -0.02
CA GLY A 72 -9.84 -11.70 -1.16
C GLY A 72 -8.81 -12.76 -0.81
N ALA A 73 -8.45 -13.59 -1.79
CA ALA A 73 -7.47 -14.67 -1.66
C ALA A 73 -6.69 -14.78 -2.97
N GLY A 74 -5.36 -14.83 -2.87
CA GLY A 74 -4.43 -14.70 -4.00
C GLY A 74 -3.09 -14.13 -3.51
N GLU A 75 -2.27 -13.66 -4.45
CA GLU A 75 -1.00 -12.99 -4.14
C GLU A 75 -1.25 -11.69 -3.37
N PHE A 76 -0.35 -11.39 -2.44
CA PHE A 76 -0.57 -10.34 -1.45
C PHE A 76 -0.81 -8.97 -2.07
N ASP A 77 0.00 -8.56 -3.05
CA ASP A 77 -0.06 -7.23 -3.65
C ASP A 77 -1.31 -7.06 -4.53
N GLU A 78 -1.63 -8.07 -5.35
CA GLU A 78 -2.85 -8.11 -6.16
C GLU A 78 -4.10 -8.01 -5.26
N VAL A 79 -4.17 -8.85 -4.22
CA VAL A 79 -5.29 -8.86 -3.29
C VAL A 79 -5.38 -7.56 -2.50
N SER A 80 -4.26 -7.01 -2.05
CA SER A 80 -4.23 -5.77 -1.27
C SER A 80 -4.73 -4.58 -2.09
N LYS A 81 -4.32 -4.47 -3.35
CA LYS A 81 -4.81 -3.44 -4.29
C LYS A 81 -6.32 -3.54 -4.49
N ILE A 82 -6.82 -4.74 -4.78
CA ILE A 82 -8.26 -4.96 -5.01
C ILE A 82 -9.07 -4.72 -3.74
N MET A 83 -8.67 -5.33 -2.62
CA MET A 83 -9.38 -5.21 -1.36
C MET A 83 -9.32 -3.79 -0.78
N GLY A 84 -8.28 -3.02 -1.09
CA GLY A 84 -8.19 -1.59 -0.81
C GLY A 84 -9.33 -0.82 -1.47
N ALA A 85 -9.56 -1.03 -2.77
CA ALA A 85 -10.67 -0.42 -3.49
C ALA A 85 -12.04 -0.91 -2.97
N VAL A 86 -12.18 -2.22 -2.74
CA VAL A 86 -13.42 -2.82 -2.20
C VAL A 86 -13.75 -2.25 -0.82
N ARG A 87 -12.75 -2.00 0.03
CA ARG A 87 -12.94 -1.35 1.35
C ARG A 87 -13.59 0.02 1.21
N VAL A 88 -13.09 0.85 0.31
CA VAL A 88 -13.62 2.21 0.07
C VAL A 88 -15.06 2.12 -0.42
N GLU A 89 -15.33 1.27 -1.41
CA GLU A 89 -16.67 1.12 -1.99
C GLU A 89 -17.68 0.51 -0.99
N ALA A 90 -17.27 -0.48 -0.20
CA ALA A 90 -18.12 -1.09 0.83
C ALA A 90 -18.51 -0.07 1.90
N ALA A 91 -17.54 0.72 2.40
CA ALA A 91 -17.81 1.77 3.37
C ALA A 91 -18.73 2.87 2.80
N LYS A 92 -18.55 3.24 1.51
CA LYS A 92 -19.42 4.21 0.84
C LYS A 92 -20.86 3.72 0.75
N ARG A 93 -21.07 2.47 0.32
CA ARG A 93 -22.41 1.86 0.20
C ARG A 93 -23.08 1.61 1.56
N ALA A 94 -22.29 1.31 2.58
CA ALA A 94 -22.77 1.15 3.95
C ALA A 94 -23.06 2.49 4.64
N GLY A 95 -22.68 3.62 4.04
CA GLY A 95 -22.91 4.96 4.61
C GLY A 95 -21.94 5.34 5.73
N HIS A 96 -20.73 4.78 5.73
CA HIS A 96 -19.71 5.03 6.76
C HIS A 96 -18.80 6.23 6.44
N PHE A 97 -19.06 6.96 5.36
CA PHE A 97 -18.29 8.15 5.03
C PHE A 97 -18.82 9.34 5.84
N GLU A 98 -17.94 9.96 6.61
CA GLU A 98 -18.22 11.22 7.29
C GLU A 98 -18.22 12.37 6.26
N GLU A 99 -19.28 13.18 6.25
CA GLU A 99 -19.37 14.36 5.39
C GLU A 99 -18.83 15.62 6.10
N GLY A 100 -18.30 16.56 5.33
CA GLY A 100 -17.85 17.86 5.86
C GLY A 100 -16.58 17.82 6.71
N VAL A 101 -15.79 16.73 6.63
CA VAL A 101 -14.54 16.57 7.39
C VAL A 101 -13.33 16.39 6.47
N PHE A 102 -12.17 16.84 6.94
CA PHE A 102 -10.88 16.57 6.32
C PHE A 102 -10.04 15.70 7.27
N ARG A 103 -9.72 14.48 6.85
CA ARG A 103 -8.87 13.53 7.57
C ARG A 103 -7.53 13.48 6.86
N PHE A 104 -6.52 14.03 7.52
CA PHE A 104 -5.14 14.04 7.03
C PHE A 104 -4.33 12.90 7.64
N CYS A 105 -3.43 12.32 6.87
CA CYS A 105 -2.35 11.49 7.37
C CYS A 105 -1.07 11.73 6.57
N TRP A 106 0.06 11.40 7.20
CA TRP A 106 1.34 11.24 6.52
C TRP A 106 1.56 9.76 6.26
N ILE A 107 1.97 9.44 5.04
CA ILE A 107 2.58 8.15 4.71
C ILE A 107 4.08 8.40 4.68
N VAL A 108 4.81 7.59 5.43
CA VAL A 108 6.27 7.65 5.56
C VAL A 108 6.80 6.23 5.43
N ASP A 109 8.13 6.06 5.46
CA ASP A 109 8.76 4.74 5.41
C ASP A 109 8.41 3.98 4.13
N PHE A 110 8.49 4.69 3.00
CA PHE A 110 8.39 4.08 1.68
C PHE A 110 9.62 3.21 1.41
N PRO A 111 9.46 2.03 0.78
CA PRO A 111 10.58 1.27 0.24
C PRO A 111 11.42 2.14 -0.70
N MET A 112 12.74 2.06 -0.66
CA MET A 112 13.63 2.75 -1.61
C MET A 112 13.54 2.09 -2.99
N TYR A 113 13.38 0.77 -3.00
CA TYR A 113 13.37 -0.07 -4.18
C TYR A 113 12.09 -0.90 -4.26
N GLU A 114 11.74 -1.28 -5.48
CA GLU A 114 10.74 -2.29 -5.76
C GLU A 114 11.31 -3.34 -6.72
N LYS A 115 10.68 -4.51 -6.74
CA LYS A 115 11.06 -5.59 -7.63
C LYS A 115 9.96 -5.81 -8.67
N ASP A 116 10.34 -5.75 -9.93
CA ASP A 116 9.45 -6.10 -11.02
C ASP A 116 9.11 -7.60 -10.96
N GLU A 117 7.83 -7.93 -10.88
CA GLU A 117 7.36 -9.31 -10.67
C GLU A 117 7.68 -10.24 -11.85
N GLU A 118 7.73 -9.71 -13.08
CA GLU A 118 7.92 -10.50 -14.29
C GLU A 118 9.41 -10.78 -14.58
N THR A 119 10.23 -9.75 -14.47
CA THR A 119 11.65 -9.76 -14.82
C THR A 119 12.56 -9.99 -13.62
N GLY A 120 12.03 -9.80 -12.40
CA GLY A 120 12.77 -9.88 -11.16
C GLY A 120 13.79 -8.76 -10.95
N LYS A 121 13.78 -7.73 -11.82
CA LYS A 121 14.70 -6.59 -11.72
C LYS A 121 14.31 -5.68 -10.57
N ILE A 122 15.33 -5.17 -9.90
CA ILE A 122 15.18 -4.15 -8.86
C ILE A 122 15.26 -2.78 -9.53
N ASP A 123 14.31 -1.91 -9.24
CA ASP A 123 14.32 -0.50 -9.63
C ASP A 123 13.90 0.38 -8.44
N PHE A 124 14.02 1.69 -8.57
CA PHE A 124 13.54 2.62 -7.55
C PHE A 124 12.02 2.63 -7.48
N SER A 125 11.46 2.57 -6.28
CA SER A 125 10.00 2.57 -6.10
C SER A 125 9.37 3.93 -6.46
N HIS A 126 10.09 5.02 -6.20
CA HIS A 126 9.63 6.40 -6.37
C HIS A 126 10.77 7.26 -6.93
N ASN A 127 11.35 8.14 -6.11
CA ASN A 127 12.32 9.11 -6.59
C ASN A 127 13.76 8.59 -6.39
N PRO A 128 14.56 8.43 -7.47
CA PRO A 128 15.90 7.84 -7.40
C PRO A 128 16.93 8.73 -6.68
N PHE A 129 16.60 10.00 -6.43
CA PHE A 129 17.46 10.95 -5.73
C PHE A 129 17.10 11.08 -4.24
N SER A 130 16.28 10.19 -3.71
CA SER A 130 15.95 10.16 -2.29
C SER A 130 17.15 9.67 -1.48
N MET A 131 17.31 10.16 -0.26
CA MET A 131 18.29 9.64 0.67
C MET A 131 17.78 8.30 1.23
N PRO A 132 18.53 7.19 1.11
CA PRO A 132 18.16 5.95 1.78
C PRO A 132 18.30 6.11 3.30
N GLN A 133 17.38 5.54 4.06
CA GLN A 133 17.50 5.44 5.50
C GLN A 133 18.70 4.53 5.83
N GLY A 134 19.60 5.01 6.69
CA GLY A 134 20.88 4.34 6.98
C GLY A 134 22.02 4.64 5.99
N GLY A 135 21.79 5.44 4.95
CA GLY A 135 22.85 5.95 4.07
C GLY A 135 23.62 4.84 3.33
N LEU A 136 24.93 5.02 3.15
CA LEU A 136 25.77 4.07 2.43
C LEU A 136 25.80 2.68 3.09
N GLU A 137 25.86 2.62 4.42
CA GLU A 137 25.93 1.36 5.17
C GLU A 137 24.71 0.47 4.87
N ALA A 138 23.51 1.06 4.80
CA ALA A 138 22.30 0.31 4.44
C ALA A 138 22.41 -0.29 3.04
N LEU A 139 22.89 0.49 2.05
CA LEU A 139 23.07 0.02 0.67
C LEU A 139 24.13 -1.08 0.54
N GLU A 140 25.10 -1.15 1.45
CA GLU A 140 26.17 -2.15 1.42
C GLU A 140 25.85 -3.43 2.19
N THR A 141 24.95 -3.36 3.18
CA THR A 141 24.78 -4.44 4.16
C THR A 141 23.37 -5.04 4.23
N GLN A 142 22.34 -4.33 3.75
CA GLN A 142 20.96 -4.79 3.82
C GLN A 142 20.48 -5.41 2.51
N ASP A 143 19.40 -6.19 2.57
CA ASP A 143 18.64 -6.56 1.37
C ASP A 143 18.06 -5.26 0.77
N PRO A 144 18.30 -4.97 -0.53
CA PRO A 144 17.74 -3.78 -1.18
C PRO A 144 16.24 -3.59 -0.96
N LEU A 145 15.45 -4.65 -0.91
CA LEU A 145 14.00 -4.56 -0.77
C LEU A 145 13.53 -4.22 0.65
N ASP A 146 14.43 -4.29 1.63
CA ASP A 146 14.17 -3.88 3.01
C ASP A 146 14.59 -2.41 3.27
N ILE A 147 15.34 -1.79 2.35
CA ILE A 147 15.83 -0.42 2.52
C ILE A 147 14.67 0.55 2.32
N LEU A 148 14.47 1.42 3.30
CA LEU A 148 13.50 2.52 3.23
C LEU A 148 14.14 3.78 2.67
N GLY A 149 13.35 4.60 1.98
CA GLY A 149 13.71 5.96 1.59
C GLY A 149 13.22 6.98 2.61
N TRP A 150 13.92 8.11 2.73
CA TRP A 150 13.39 9.31 3.40
C TRP A 150 12.37 10.02 2.50
N GLN A 151 11.30 9.32 2.14
CA GLN A 151 10.19 9.79 1.31
C GLN A 151 8.93 9.88 2.14
N TYR A 152 8.03 10.79 1.76
CA TYR A 152 6.81 11.04 2.50
C TYR A 152 5.74 11.70 1.64
N ASP A 153 4.50 11.30 1.89
CA ASP A 153 3.31 11.87 1.25
C ASP A 153 2.34 12.38 2.29
N ILE A 154 1.71 13.52 2.02
CA ILE A 154 0.55 13.97 2.78
C ILE A 154 -0.72 13.64 2.01
N VAL A 155 -1.61 12.90 2.66
CA VAL A 155 -2.87 12.42 2.10
C VAL A 155 -4.02 13.04 2.86
N CYS A 156 -5.06 13.46 2.14
CA CYS A 156 -6.32 13.91 2.70
C CYS A 156 -7.48 13.13 2.11
N ASN A 157 -8.29 12.49 2.97
CA ASN A 157 -9.47 11.71 2.56
C ASN A 157 -9.19 10.68 1.45
N GLY A 158 -7.98 10.09 1.46
CA GLY A 158 -7.55 9.10 0.46
C GLY A 158 -7.01 9.69 -0.85
N VAL A 159 -6.85 11.01 -0.93
CA VAL A 159 -6.21 11.71 -2.06
C VAL A 159 -4.83 12.18 -1.63
N GLU A 160 -3.80 11.76 -2.37
CA GLU A 160 -2.45 12.32 -2.26
C GLU A 160 -2.50 13.82 -2.62
N LEU A 161 -2.01 14.68 -1.72
CA LEU A 161 -2.00 16.13 -1.95
C LEU A 161 -0.61 16.65 -2.31
N SER A 162 0.43 16.01 -1.78
CA SER A 162 1.82 16.37 -2.02
C SER A 162 2.73 15.21 -1.68
N SER A 163 3.81 15.10 -2.44
CA SER A 163 4.88 14.12 -2.21
C SER A 163 6.23 14.83 -2.05
N GLY A 164 7.09 14.27 -1.21
CA GLY A 164 8.38 14.83 -0.87
C GLY A 164 9.42 13.79 -0.50
N ALA A 165 10.66 14.25 -0.43
CA ALA A 165 11.76 13.43 0.03
C ALA A 165 12.91 14.28 0.60
N ILE A 166 13.67 13.71 1.52
CA ILE A 166 15.04 14.14 1.79
C ILE A 166 15.90 13.65 0.63
N ARG A 167 16.68 14.56 0.06
CA ARG A 167 17.46 14.30 -1.14
C ARG A 167 18.85 13.81 -0.76
N ASN A 168 19.32 12.87 -1.56
CA ASN A 168 20.71 12.48 -1.53
C ASN A 168 21.57 13.66 -1.98
N HIS A 169 22.62 13.93 -1.21
CA HIS A 169 23.60 14.99 -1.43
C HIS A 169 25.03 14.45 -1.41
N GLU A 170 25.21 13.12 -1.32
CA GLU A 170 26.49 12.43 -1.26
C GLU A 170 26.71 11.62 -2.56
N PRO A 171 27.77 11.92 -3.33
CA PRO A 171 28.03 11.23 -4.60
C PRO A 171 28.14 9.72 -4.48
N ASP A 172 28.81 9.21 -3.45
CA ASP A 172 29.07 7.77 -3.30
C ASP A 172 27.79 7.00 -2.98
N ILE A 173 26.91 7.57 -2.13
CA ILE A 173 25.56 7.01 -1.89
C ILE A 173 24.76 7.00 -3.19
N MET A 174 24.81 8.08 -3.98
CA MET A 174 24.03 8.16 -5.21
C MET A 174 24.47 7.09 -6.19
N LEU A 175 25.77 6.97 -6.43
CA LEU A 175 26.32 5.98 -7.35
C LEU A 175 26.00 4.56 -6.88
N LYS A 176 26.13 4.29 -5.56
CA LYS A 176 25.80 2.97 -5.02
C LYS A 176 24.31 2.64 -5.15
N ALA A 177 23.45 3.63 -4.90
CA ALA A 177 22.01 3.44 -5.00
C ALA A 177 21.56 3.12 -6.43
N PHE A 178 22.14 3.78 -7.42
CA PHE A 178 21.87 3.52 -8.84
C PHE A 178 22.47 2.20 -9.32
N GLU A 179 23.64 1.79 -8.79
CA GLU A 179 24.23 0.47 -9.08
C GLU A 179 23.28 -0.67 -8.71
N ILE A 180 22.61 -0.57 -7.56
CA ILE A 180 21.62 -1.57 -7.10
C ILE A 180 20.42 -1.66 -8.06
N ALA A 181 19.97 -0.53 -8.60
CA ALA A 181 18.92 -0.47 -9.63
C ALA A 181 19.43 -0.87 -11.04
N GLY A 182 20.68 -1.31 -11.17
CA GLY A 182 21.25 -1.83 -12.41
C GLY A 182 21.86 -0.80 -13.35
N TYR A 183 22.07 0.43 -12.89
CA TYR A 183 22.75 1.48 -13.66
C TYR A 183 24.25 1.47 -13.35
N ASP A 184 25.09 1.35 -14.37
CA ASP A 184 26.53 1.45 -14.17
C ASP A 184 26.98 2.88 -13.84
N ARG A 185 28.15 2.98 -13.22
CA ARG A 185 28.70 4.26 -12.77
C ARG A 185 28.89 5.26 -13.92
N GLU A 186 29.35 4.80 -15.07
CA GLU A 186 29.63 5.66 -16.23
C GLU A 186 28.35 6.31 -16.75
N THR A 187 27.27 5.53 -16.85
CA THR A 187 25.94 6.02 -17.23
C THR A 187 25.44 7.09 -16.27
N VAL A 188 25.55 6.85 -14.96
CA VAL A 188 25.09 7.81 -13.94
C VAL A 188 25.95 9.08 -13.97
N GLU A 189 27.26 8.94 -14.13
CA GLU A 189 28.19 10.08 -14.23
C GLU A 189 27.96 10.89 -15.51
N GLU A 190 27.61 10.27 -16.62
CA GLU A 190 27.27 10.95 -17.88
C GLU A 190 25.93 11.68 -17.79
N GLN A 191 24.87 10.99 -17.35
CA GLN A 191 23.52 11.54 -17.31
C GLN A 191 23.35 12.63 -16.24
N PHE A 192 24.05 12.52 -15.11
CA PHE A 192 23.91 13.43 -13.97
C PHE A 192 25.21 14.20 -13.63
N ALA A 193 26.10 14.36 -14.61
CA ALA A 193 27.41 15.01 -14.45
C ALA A 193 27.37 16.35 -13.71
N GLY A 194 26.40 17.20 -14.08
CA GLY A 194 26.24 18.53 -13.48
C GLY A 194 25.89 18.47 -11.99
N MET A 195 24.97 17.56 -11.63
CA MET A 195 24.51 17.37 -10.26
C MET A 195 25.61 16.75 -9.38
N LEU A 196 26.25 15.67 -9.85
CA LEU A 196 27.36 15.04 -9.12
C LEU A 196 28.53 16.00 -8.92
N ARG A 197 28.82 16.86 -9.91
CA ARG A 197 29.83 17.92 -9.77
C ARG A 197 29.43 18.91 -8.69
N ALA A 198 28.16 19.33 -8.64
CA ALA A 198 27.67 20.26 -7.62
C ALA A 198 27.82 19.68 -6.20
N PHE A 199 27.52 18.39 -6.00
CA PHE A 199 27.67 17.73 -4.69
C PHE A 199 29.11 17.79 -4.14
N ARG A 200 30.12 17.70 -5.02
CA ARG A 200 31.54 17.80 -4.66
C ARG A 200 31.97 19.17 -4.12
N PHE A 201 31.14 20.21 -4.30
CA PHE A 201 31.38 21.54 -3.72
C PHE A 201 30.69 21.76 -2.37
N GLY A 202 30.25 20.68 -1.71
CA GLY A 202 29.64 20.74 -0.39
C GLY A 202 28.15 21.07 -0.45
N ALA A 203 27.40 20.33 -1.27
CA ALA A 203 25.94 20.43 -1.24
C ALA A 203 25.42 20.08 0.17
N PRO A 204 24.55 20.90 0.77
CA PRO A 204 24.05 20.63 2.11
C PRO A 204 23.03 19.48 2.09
N PRO A 205 22.75 18.87 3.25
CA PRO A 205 21.52 18.11 3.44
C PRO A 205 20.32 18.96 3.06
N HIS A 206 19.49 18.44 2.16
CA HIS A 206 18.34 19.16 1.63
C HIS A 206 17.16 18.22 1.40
N GLY A 207 15.96 18.78 1.38
CA GLY A 207 14.72 18.07 1.14
C GLY A 207 13.71 19.01 0.50
N GLY A 208 12.66 18.44 -0.05
CA GLY A 208 11.60 19.23 -0.65
C GLY A 208 10.32 18.45 -0.78
N ILE A 209 9.24 19.19 -0.96
CA ILE A 209 7.88 18.67 -1.15
C ILE A 209 7.25 19.42 -2.31
N ALA A 210 6.48 18.71 -3.12
CA ALA A 210 5.76 19.26 -4.27
C ALA A 210 4.26 18.96 -4.13
N PRO A 211 3.38 19.97 -4.15
CA PRO A 211 1.95 19.75 -4.25
C PRO A 211 1.54 19.37 -5.68
N GLY A 212 0.56 18.46 -5.82
CA GLY A 212 0.04 17.97 -7.10
C GLY A 212 -1.36 17.41 -6.97
#